data_AF-A0A021X6V5-F1
#
_entry.id   AF-A0A021X6V5-F1
#
_cell.length_a   1.000
_cell.length_b   1.000
_cell.length_c   1.000
_cell.angle_alpha   90.00
_cell.angle_beta   90.00
_cell.angle_gamma   90.00
#
_symmetry.space_group_name_H-M   'P 1'
#
loop_
_entity.id
_entity.type
_entity.pdbx_description
1 polymer ?
#
loop_
_entity_poly.entity_id
_entity_poly.type
_entity_poly.pdbx_seq_one_letter_code
_entity_poly.pdbx_strand_id
1 'polypeptide(L)'
;MKLHRVTHVLDVNDTNLSGSVFNDANLSGVTFNQINFSGARFNDSNMSGWRVNDVNLSGSQFQNVNLSGVEFTNCRLAGATLNGIPLDDLVALYEASRKA
;
A
#
# COMPACT_ATOMS: atom_id res chain seq x y z
N MET A 1 11.70 -9.52 -0.31
CA MET A 1 12.81 -8.63 0.10
C MET A 1 12.54 -8.07 1.48
N LYS A 2 13.55 -7.69 2.26
CA LYS A 2 13.38 -6.96 3.53
C LYS A 2 14.12 -5.63 3.46
N LEU A 3 13.44 -4.55 3.80
CA LEU A 3 14.02 -3.21 3.88
C LEU A 3 13.86 -2.66 5.28
N HIS A 4 14.93 -2.05 5.80
CA HIS A 4 14.98 -1.44 7.12
C HIS A 4 15.54 -0.03 7.01
N ARG A 5 14.84 0.96 7.56
CA ARG A 5 15.31 2.34 7.69
C ARG A 5 15.72 2.99 6.35
N VAL A 6 14.92 2.76 5.31
CA VAL A 6 15.19 3.32 3.98
C VAL A 6 14.78 4.79 3.96
N THR A 7 15.76 5.67 3.68
CA THR A 7 15.58 7.13 3.68
C THR A 7 15.47 7.75 2.29
N HIS A 8 15.86 7.00 1.25
CA HIS A 8 15.81 7.44 -0.15
C HIS A 8 14.58 6.87 -0.87
N VAL A 9 14.17 7.52 -1.96
CA VAL A 9 13.09 7.06 -2.83
C VAL A 9 13.39 5.65 -3.33
N LEU A 10 12.44 4.73 -3.15
CA LEU A 10 12.51 3.38 -3.69
C LEU A 10 12.14 3.41 -5.18
N ASP A 11 13.09 3.11 -6.04
CA ASP A 11 12.88 2.98 -7.49
C ASP A 11 12.81 1.50 -7.87
N VAL A 12 11.61 1.04 -8.22
CA VAL A 12 11.33 -0.32 -8.70
C VAL A 12 10.24 -0.22 -9.75
N ASN A 13 10.42 -0.94 -10.86
CA ASN A 13 9.45 -1.01 -11.97
C ASN A 13 9.31 -2.48 -12.40
N ASP A 14 8.10 -2.90 -12.76
CA ASP A 14 7.80 -4.24 -13.29
C ASP A 14 8.38 -5.40 -12.47
N THR A 15 8.38 -5.25 -11.14
CA THR A 15 9.05 -6.18 -10.21
C THR A 15 8.04 -6.93 -9.35
N ASN A 16 8.34 -8.19 -9.02
CA ASN A 16 7.61 -8.94 -8.01
C ASN A 16 8.20 -8.70 -6.60
N LEU A 17 7.43 -8.02 -5.75
CA LEU A 17 7.75 -7.75 -4.35
C LEU A 17 6.78 -8.46 -3.39
N SER A 18 6.08 -9.51 -3.85
CA SER A 18 5.14 -10.28 -3.03
C SER A 18 5.78 -10.79 -1.74
N GLY A 19 5.05 -10.71 -0.63
CA GLY A 19 5.51 -11.15 0.70
C GLY A 19 6.67 -10.33 1.26
N SER A 20 7.08 -9.23 0.62
CA SER A 20 8.15 -8.38 1.12
C SER A 20 7.72 -7.62 2.36
N VAL A 21 8.71 -7.24 3.17
CA VAL A 21 8.50 -6.50 4.42
C VAL A 21 9.23 -5.18 4.34
N PHE A 22 8.49 -4.10 4.57
CA PHE A 22 8.96 -2.72 4.61
C PHE A 22 8.72 -2.18 6.01
N ASN A 23 9.78 -2.03 6.79
CA ASN A 23 9.72 -1.51 8.15
C ASN A 23 10.47 -0.16 8.20
N ASP A 24 9.83 0.86 8.76
CA ASP A 24 10.40 2.21 8.87
C ASP A 24 10.88 2.74 7.51
N ALA A 25 10.10 2.50 6.45
CA ALA A 25 10.47 2.86 5.09
C ALA A 25 9.87 4.21 4.71
N ASN A 26 10.69 5.11 4.18
CA ASN A 26 10.20 6.29 3.48
C ASN A 26 9.90 5.94 2.03
N LEU A 27 8.62 5.83 1.71
CA LEU A 27 8.10 5.53 0.38
C LEU A 27 7.31 6.73 -0.18
N SER A 28 7.37 7.91 0.44
CA SER A 28 6.56 9.06 0.03
C SER A 28 6.81 9.49 -1.41
N GLY A 29 5.75 9.80 -2.14
CA GLY A 29 5.79 10.32 -3.51
C GLY A 29 6.20 9.30 -4.58
N VAL A 30 6.45 8.05 -4.19
CA VAL A 30 6.81 6.99 -5.13
C VAL A 30 5.62 6.66 -6.05
N THR A 31 5.93 6.42 -7.32
CA THR A 31 4.97 5.88 -8.29
C THR A 31 5.31 4.43 -8.58
N PHE A 32 4.33 3.53 -8.43
CA PHE A 32 4.46 2.13 -8.80
C PHE A 32 3.48 1.81 -9.93
N ASN A 33 4.00 1.16 -10.96
CA ASN A 33 3.22 0.66 -12.09
C ASN A 33 3.46 -0.85 -12.20
N GLN A 34 2.39 -1.63 -12.34
CA GLN A 34 2.44 -3.06 -12.64
C GLN A 34 3.29 -3.91 -11.67
N ILE A 35 3.33 -3.52 -10.39
CA ILE A 35 4.06 -4.24 -9.35
C ILE A 35 3.17 -5.24 -8.63
N ASN A 36 3.75 -6.37 -8.26
CA ASN A 36 3.11 -7.32 -7.36
C ASN A 36 3.59 -7.12 -5.92
N PHE A 37 2.71 -6.63 -5.04
CA PHE A 37 2.89 -6.51 -3.60
C PHE A 37 1.98 -7.48 -2.82
N SER A 38 1.50 -8.56 -3.44
CA SER A 38 0.60 -9.50 -2.76
C SER A 38 1.22 -10.04 -1.48
N GLY A 39 0.46 -10.02 -0.38
CA GLY A 39 0.93 -10.45 0.95
C GLY A 39 2.08 -9.61 1.54
N ALA A 40 2.44 -8.47 0.95
CA ALA A 40 3.48 -7.61 1.49
C ALA A 40 3.04 -6.98 2.82
N ARG A 41 4.01 -6.64 3.68
CA ARG A 41 3.78 -5.96 4.96
C ARG A 41 4.48 -4.62 4.97
N PHE A 42 3.73 -3.57 5.26
CA PHE A 42 4.21 -2.20 5.44
C PHE A 42 3.95 -1.81 6.89
N ASN A 43 5.03 -1.63 7.66
CA ASN A 43 4.97 -1.25 9.06
C ASN A 43 5.69 0.08 9.25
N ASP A 44 5.07 1.00 9.98
CA ASP A 44 5.69 2.27 10.40
C ASP A 44 6.26 3.07 9.21
N SER A 45 5.60 2.97 8.05
CA SER A 45 6.12 3.46 6.78
C SER A 45 5.37 4.71 6.31
N ASN A 46 6.13 5.66 5.74
CA ASN A 46 5.55 6.85 5.13
C ASN A 46 5.24 6.57 3.66
N MET A 47 3.95 6.52 3.31
CA MET A 47 3.49 6.25 1.94
C MET A 47 2.73 7.45 1.37
N SER A 48 2.93 8.64 1.94
CA SER A 48 2.21 9.84 1.52
C SER A 48 2.46 10.16 0.05
N GLY A 49 1.41 10.50 -0.68
CA GLY A 49 1.50 10.84 -2.10
C GLY A 49 1.85 9.65 -3.00
N TRP A 50 1.69 8.40 -2.55
CA TRP A 50 1.83 7.24 -3.43
C TRP A 50 0.87 7.31 -4.61
N ARG A 51 1.39 6.95 -5.78
CA ARG A 51 0.58 6.67 -6.96
C ARG A 51 0.79 5.22 -7.36
N VAL A 52 -0.24 4.41 -7.24
CA VAL A 52 -0.16 2.98 -7.55
C VAL A 52 -1.15 2.63 -8.65
N ASN A 53 -0.61 2.22 -9.80
CA ASN A 53 -1.37 1.92 -11.02
C ASN A 53 -1.18 0.46 -11.42
N ASP A 54 -2.28 -0.26 -11.60
CA ASP A 54 -2.28 -1.68 -11.99
C ASP A 54 -1.45 -2.57 -11.03
N VAL A 55 -1.47 -2.24 -9.73
CA VAL A 55 -0.70 -2.94 -8.69
C VAL A 55 -1.54 -4.02 -8.01
N ASN A 56 -0.92 -5.17 -7.74
CA ASN A 56 -1.54 -6.21 -6.91
C ASN A 56 -1.16 -6.04 -5.44
N LEU A 57 -2.12 -5.68 -4.59
CA LEU A 57 -1.99 -5.53 -3.14
C LEU A 57 -2.80 -6.58 -2.38
N SER A 58 -3.20 -7.68 -3.03
CA SER A 58 -4.08 -8.66 -2.40
C SER A 58 -3.40 -9.30 -1.18
N GLY A 59 -4.10 -9.33 -0.05
CA GLY A 59 -3.58 -9.83 1.22
C GLY A 59 -2.50 -8.96 1.87
N SER A 60 -2.19 -7.77 1.35
CA SER A 60 -1.16 -6.90 1.95
C SER A 60 -1.62 -6.31 3.29
N GLN A 61 -0.69 -6.10 4.19
CA GLN A 61 -0.94 -5.58 5.53
C GLN A 61 -0.28 -4.21 5.68
N PHE A 62 -1.07 -3.20 6.01
CA PHE A 62 -0.61 -1.84 6.26
C PHE A 62 -0.81 -1.51 7.75
N GLN A 63 0.28 -1.39 8.51
CA GLN A 63 0.25 -1.11 9.94
C GLN A 63 1.00 0.19 10.24
N ASN A 64 0.32 1.12 10.91
CA ASN A 64 0.86 2.43 11.27
C ASN A 64 1.50 3.17 10.08
N VAL A 65 0.79 3.22 8.96
CA VAL A 65 1.27 3.85 7.73
C VAL A 65 0.64 5.23 7.52
N ASN A 66 1.38 6.11 6.86
CA ASN A 66 0.82 7.36 6.36
C ASN A 66 0.33 7.19 4.91
N LEU A 67 -0.99 7.19 4.71
CA LEU A 67 -1.63 7.11 3.38
C LEU A 67 -2.20 8.45 2.90
N SER A 68 -1.71 9.57 3.43
CA SER A 68 -2.18 10.90 3.01
C SER A 68 -1.90 11.15 1.53
N GLY A 69 -2.94 11.47 0.75
CA GLY A 69 -2.82 11.78 -0.68
C GLY A 69 -2.46 10.59 -1.57
N VAL A 70 -2.73 9.36 -1.11
CA VAL A 70 -2.51 8.16 -1.93
C VAL A 70 -3.59 8.01 -2.99
N GLU A 71 -3.17 7.64 -4.19
CA GLU A 71 -4.03 7.37 -5.34
C GLU A 71 -3.88 5.89 -5.74
N PHE A 72 -4.98 5.14 -5.62
CA PHE A 72 -5.08 3.75 -6.10
C PHE A 72 -5.86 3.70 -7.40
N THR A 73 -5.21 3.30 -8.49
CA THR A 73 -5.84 3.10 -9.80
C THR A 73 -5.70 1.65 -10.23
N ASN A 74 -6.82 1.01 -10.61
CA ASN A 74 -6.85 -0.38 -11.09
C ASN A 74 -6.13 -1.40 -10.16
N CYS A 75 -6.14 -1.16 -8.85
CA CYS A 75 -5.43 -2.01 -7.90
C CYS A 75 -6.28 -3.17 -7.40
N ARG A 76 -5.64 -4.31 -7.10
CA ARG A 76 -6.29 -5.47 -6.48
C ARG A 76 -6.07 -5.44 -4.97
N LEU A 77 -7.12 -5.19 -4.19
CA LEU A 77 -7.04 -5.02 -2.72
C LEU A 77 -7.66 -6.17 -1.91
N ALA A 78 -8.10 -7.24 -2.57
CA ALA A 78 -8.80 -8.36 -1.90
C ALA A 78 -8.00 -8.89 -0.71
N GLY A 79 -8.62 -8.89 0.48
CA GLY A 79 -8.00 -9.35 1.73
C GLY A 79 -6.90 -8.45 2.30
N ALA A 80 -6.67 -7.27 1.72
CA ALA A 80 -5.75 -6.30 2.30
C ALA A 80 -6.33 -5.65 3.56
N THR A 81 -5.47 -5.30 4.51
CA THR A 81 -5.88 -4.70 5.78
C THR A 81 -5.12 -3.42 6.10
N LEU A 82 -5.82 -2.44 6.68
CA LEU A 82 -5.25 -1.22 7.24
C LEU A 82 -5.46 -1.22 8.75
N ASN A 83 -4.37 -1.24 9.52
CA ASN A 83 -4.36 -1.38 10.97
C ASN A 83 -5.22 -2.57 11.47
N GLY A 84 -5.17 -3.68 10.74
CA GLY A 84 -5.96 -4.88 11.01
C GLY A 84 -7.41 -4.84 10.53
N ILE A 85 -7.90 -3.70 10.03
CA ILE A 85 -9.26 -3.57 9.49
C ILE A 85 -9.24 -3.93 8.00
N PRO A 86 -10.11 -4.83 7.52
CA PRO A 86 -10.23 -5.12 6.09
C PRO A 86 -10.52 -3.86 5.27
N LEU A 87 -9.79 -3.66 4.17
CA LEU A 87 -10.02 -2.51 3.29
C LEU A 87 -11.41 -2.54 2.64
N ASP A 88 -11.94 -3.72 2.35
CA ASP A 88 -13.29 -3.88 1.80
C ASP A 88 -14.36 -3.29 2.75
N ASP A 89 -14.20 -3.48 4.06
CA ASP A 89 -15.08 -2.90 5.07
C ASP A 89 -14.96 -1.38 5.14
N LEU A 90 -13.73 -0.85 5.07
CA LEU A 90 -13.48 0.60 5.07
C LEU A 90 -14.08 1.29 3.83
N VAL A 91 -13.95 0.67 2.66
CA VAL A 91 -14.55 1.17 1.41
C VAL A 91 -16.07 1.17 1.52
N ALA A 92 -16.68 0.08 2.00
CA ALA A 92 -18.11 0.00 2.20
C ALA A 92 -18.62 1.10 3.16
N LEU A 93 -17.90 1.35 4.27
CA LEU A 93 -18.21 2.43 5.20
C LEU A 93 -18.08 3.82 4.56
N TYR A 94 -17.04 4.06 3.77
CA TYR A 94 -16.84 5.32 3.06
C TYR A 94 -17.96 5.58 2.04
N GLU A 95 -18.32 4.57 1.24
CA GLU A 95 -19.41 4.70 0.28
C GLU A 95 -20.77 4.93 0.95
N ALA A 96 -21.02 4.28 2.08
CA ALA A 96 -22.22 4.52 2.88
C ALA A 96 -22.26 5.97 3.40
N SER A 97 -21.12 6.51 3.85
CA SER A 97 -21.02 7.89 4.37
C SER A 97 -21.25 8.97 3.32
N ARG A 98 -21.03 8.67 2.03
CA ARG A 98 -21.25 9.60 0.91
C ARG A 98 -22.69 9.67 0.41
N LYS A 99 -23.52 8.70 0.79
CA LYS A 99 -24.92 8.60 0.37
C LYS A 99 -25.89 9.15 1.43
N ALA A 100 -25.37 9.49 2.62
CA ALA A 100 -26.09 10.16 3.70
C ALA A 100 -25.93 11.68 3.59
#